data_AF-A0A849QJ33-F1
#
_entry.id   AF-A0A849QJ33-F1
#
_cell.length_a   1.000
_cell.length_b   1.000
_cell.length_c   1.000
_cell.angle_alpha   90.00
_cell.angle_beta   90.00
_cell.angle_gamma   90.00
#
_symmetry.space_group_name_H-M   'P 1'
#
loop_
_entity.id
_entity.type
_entity.pdbx_description
1 polymer ?
#
loop_
_entity_poly.entity_id
_entity_poly.type
_entity_poly.pdbx_seq_one_letter_code
_entity_poly.pdbx_strand_id
1 'polypeptide(L)'
;MTDEDTDEIRRLIDSLQAGMVEMFDQLRELRRRLNLIDNELTGSTSSAVQLFTEIKKTKAPVTSSTPSPPTASSPDQSVVESAKEPVSPPIASVAIDTPETGEPNSETHPPISDARVARVLDPITHELRTGEAPADVLAEYLQAAKDYLFSDETAFNKVASDMDVVLKFLKAREKRTIRPEERDNILTRIRRWKAALST
;
A
#
# COMPACT_ATOMS: atom_id res chain seq x y z
N MET A 1 10.86 32.30 30.67
CA MET A 1 12.10 31.81 30.06
C MET A 1 13.18 32.81 30.37
N THR A 2 14.09 32.45 31.26
CA THR A 2 15.37 33.15 31.44
C THR A 2 16.34 32.70 30.36
N ASP A 3 17.44 33.41 30.16
CA ASP A 3 18.47 32.97 29.19
C ASP A 3 19.10 31.62 29.61
N GLU A 4 19.26 31.39 30.92
CA GLU A 4 19.69 30.11 31.51
C GLU A 4 18.77 28.95 31.10
N ASP A 5 17.43 29.14 31.14
CA ASP A 5 16.46 28.15 30.66
C ASP A 5 16.73 27.79 29.18
N THR A 6 17.13 28.78 28.36
CA THR A 6 17.39 28.56 26.94
C THR A 6 18.72 27.86 26.67
N ASP A 7 19.74 28.11 27.51
CA ASP A 7 21.04 27.43 27.40
C ASP A 7 21.01 26.01 27.98
N GLU A 8 20.20 25.72 29.00
CA GLU A 8 19.92 24.33 29.40
C GLU A 8 19.21 23.57 28.27
N ILE A 9 18.19 24.17 27.64
CA ILE A 9 17.49 23.57 26.49
C ILE A 9 18.44 23.31 25.31
N ARG A 10 19.35 24.25 25.00
CA ARG A 10 20.38 24.04 23.96
C ARG A 10 21.28 22.85 24.29
N ARG A 11 21.83 22.79 25.51
CA ARG A 11 22.71 21.69 25.95
C ARG A 11 22.00 20.33 25.96
N LEU A 12 20.71 20.29 26.28
CA LEU A 12 19.89 19.09 26.17
C LEU A 12 19.71 18.66 24.71
N ILE A 13 19.45 19.60 23.79
CA ILE A 13 19.36 19.33 22.36
C ILE A 13 20.70 18.82 21.81
N ASP A 14 21.83 19.45 22.14
CA ASP A 14 23.17 19.03 21.69
C ASP A 14 23.50 17.61 22.18
N SER A 15 23.18 17.30 23.45
CA SER A 15 23.34 15.97 24.04
C SER A 15 22.49 14.91 23.32
N LEU A 16 21.22 15.21 23.05
CA LEU A 16 20.32 14.32 22.30
C LEU A 16 20.79 14.12 20.84
N GLN A 17 21.30 15.17 20.19
CA GLN A 17 21.86 15.06 18.84
C GLN A 17 23.12 14.19 18.80
N ALA A 18 24.05 14.38 19.75
CA ALA A 18 25.24 13.55 19.87
C ALA A 18 24.87 12.06 20.09
N GLY A 19 23.96 11.77 21.01
CA GLY A 19 23.48 10.40 21.26
C GLY A 19 22.76 9.77 20.06
N MET A 20 21.99 10.55 19.29
CA MET A 20 21.41 10.06 18.04
C MET A 20 22.47 9.71 17.00
N VAL A 21 23.50 10.54 16.82
CA VAL A 21 24.61 10.27 15.89
C VAL A 21 25.35 9.00 16.30
N GLU A 22 25.65 8.80 17.58
CA GLU A 22 26.29 7.58 18.07
C GLU A 22 25.45 6.33 17.78
N MET A 23 24.14 6.36 18.06
CA MET A 23 23.24 5.25 17.74
C MET A 23 23.17 4.97 16.23
N PHE A 24 23.20 6.00 15.38
CA PHE A 24 23.24 5.82 13.93
C PHE A 24 24.56 5.17 13.45
N ASP A 25 25.70 5.53 14.03
CA ASP A 25 26.98 4.89 13.70
C ASP A 25 27.08 3.46 14.26
N GLN A 26 26.54 3.17 15.45
CA GLN A 26 26.40 1.81 15.97
C GLN A 26 25.53 0.92 15.05
N LEU A 27 24.38 1.43 14.58
CA LEU A 27 23.52 0.72 13.62
C LEU A 27 24.18 0.55 12.25
N ARG A 28 24.92 1.57 11.78
CA ARG A 28 25.68 1.52 10.53
C ARG A 28 26.79 0.47 10.60
N GLU A 29 27.50 0.38 11.73
CA GLU A 29 28.53 -0.60 11.98
C GLU A 29 27.97 -2.02 12.12
N LEU A 30 26.85 -2.21 12.84
CA LEU A 30 26.15 -3.49 12.89
C LEU A 30 25.74 -3.95 11.48
N ARG A 31 25.28 -3.03 10.62
CA ARG A 31 24.97 -3.32 9.22
C ARG A 31 26.22 -3.62 8.37
N ARG A 32 27.37 -2.97 8.60
CA ARG A 32 28.65 -3.37 7.98
C ARG A 32 28.99 -4.82 8.35
N ARG A 33 28.86 -5.18 9.64
CA ARG A 33 29.16 -6.53 10.14
C ARG A 33 28.22 -7.59 9.59
N LEU A 34 26.91 -7.31 9.50
CA LEU A 34 25.96 -8.21 8.86
C LEU A 34 26.28 -8.41 7.36
N ASN A 35 26.53 -7.33 6.62
CA ASN A 35 26.95 -7.45 5.21
C ASN A 35 28.29 -8.20 5.04
N LEU A 36 29.21 -8.13 6.02
CA LEU A 36 30.47 -8.86 6.00
C LEU A 36 30.27 -10.35 6.33
N ILE A 37 29.41 -10.66 7.31
CA ILE A 37 28.97 -12.01 7.62
C ILE A 37 28.29 -12.63 6.40
N ASP A 38 27.35 -11.94 5.74
CA ASP A 38 26.71 -12.47 4.53
C ASP A 38 27.73 -12.80 3.43
N ASN A 39 28.77 -11.96 3.24
CA ASN A 39 29.83 -12.22 2.28
C ASN A 39 30.69 -13.45 2.65
N GLU A 40 31.11 -13.63 3.91
CA GLU A 40 31.82 -14.86 4.33
C GLU A 40 30.90 -16.09 4.32
N LEU A 41 29.63 -15.93 4.69
CA LEU A 41 28.65 -17.00 4.86
C LEU A 41 28.06 -17.49 3.52
N THR A 42 28.33 -16.83 2.40
CA THR A 42 28.15 -17.44 1.06
C THR A 42 28.99 -18.71 0.88
N GLY A 43 30.02 -18.94 1.70
CA GLY A 43 30.74 -20.21 1.80
C GLY A 43 30.18 -21.23 2.81
N SER A 44 29.19 -20.89 3.65
CA SER A 44 28.73 -21.77 4.74
C SER A 44 27.29 -21.48 5.21
N THR A 45 26.32 -21.77 4.35
CA THR A 45 24.88 -21.56 4.62
C THR A 45 24.32 -22.51 5.70
N SER A 46 24.41 -22.14 6.98
CA SER A 46 23.78 -22.92 8.06
C SER A 46 23.45 -22.14 9.35
N SER A 47 24.32 -21.21 9.78
CA SER A 47 24.31 -20.71 11.17
C SER A 47 23.07 -19.87 11.56
N ALA A 48 22.75 -18.83 10.80
CA ALA A 48 21.82 -17.77 11.25
C ALA A 48 20.35 -18.23 11.44
N VAL A 49 19.91 -19.26 10.71
CA VAL A 49 18.50 -19.72 10.74
C VAL A 49 18.18 -20.50 12.02
N GLN A 50 19.15 -21.22 12.59
CA GLN A 50 18.91 -22.16 13.69
C GLN A 50 18.59 -21.46 15.02
N LEU A 51 19.04 -20.21 15.20
CA LEU A 51 18.82 -19.42 16.42
C LEU A 51 17.34 -19.10 16.72
N PHE A 52 16.45 -19.22 15.72
CA PHE A 52 15.03 -18.92 15.88
C PHE A 52 14.12 -20.18 15.99
N THR A 53 14.68 -21.39 15.89
CA THR A 53 13.89 -22.63 15.79
C THR A 53 13.70 -23.44 17.07
N GLU A 54 14.45 -23.19 18.16
CA GLU A 54 14.40 -24.05 19.37
C GLU A 54 13.65 -23.43 20.58
N ILE A 55 12.37 -23.07 20.39
CA ILE A 55 11.45 -22.87 21.52
C ILE A 55 10.74 -24.19 21.84
N LYS A 56 11.24 -24.91 22.86
CA LYS A 56 10.69 -26.20 23.29
C LYS A 56 9.26 -26.05 23.84
N LYS A 57 8.30 -26.71 23.20
CA LYS A 57 6.91 -26.83 23.69
C LYS A 57 6.86 -27.68 24.98
N THR A 58 6.70 -27.03 26.12
CA THR A 58 6.40 -27.68 27.41
C THR A 58 5.01 -27.30 27.92
N LYS A 59 3.97 -28.01 27.45
CA LYS A 59 2.68 -28.04 28.18
C LYS A 59 1.95 -29.36 27.99
N ALA A 60 1.87 -30.12 29.09
CA ALA A 60 1.01 -31.31 29.24
C ALA A 60 -0.45 -30.87 29.56
N PRO A 61 -1.45 -31.77 29.55
CA PRO A 61 -2.83 -31.40 29.24
C PRO A 61 -3.64 -30.91 30.44
N VAL A 62 -4.69 -30.13 30.13
CA VAL A 62 -5.86 -29.91 31.01
C VAL A 62 -7.12 -30.11 30.15
N THR A 63 -8.12 -30.78 30.71
CA THR A 63 -9.31 -31.30 30.04
C THR A 63 -10.54 -30.41 30.24
N SER A 64 -11.42 -30.33 29.21
CA SER A 64 -12.88 -30.09 29.30
C SER A 64 -13.37 -28.78 29.98
N SER A 65 -14.49 -28.14 29.61
CA SER A 65 -15.73 -28.64 28.99
C SER A 65 -16.45 -27.53 28.20
N THR A 66 -17.36 -27.93 27.30
CA THR A 66 -18.38 -27.05 26.69
C THR A 66 -19.76 -27.38 27.27
N PRO A 67 -20.63 -26.39 27.50
CA PRO A 67 -22.01 -26.51 27.01
C PRO A 67 -22.57 -25.21 26.39
N SER A 68 -23.67 -25.33 25.65
CA SER A 68 -24.38 -24.23 24.98
C SER A 68 -25.85 -24.09 25.51
N PRO A 69 -26.89 -23.62 24.77
CA PRO A 69 -27.55 -22.35 25.12
C PRO A 69 -29.09 -22.42 25.33
N PRO A 70 -29.73 -21.29 25.67
CA PRO A 70 -31.08 -20.93 25.23
C PRO A 70 -31.09 -19.63 24.36
N THR A 71 -32.14 -19.16 23.66
CA THR A 71 -33.37 -19.71 23.02
C THR A 71 -34.60 -18.83 23.26
N ALA A 72 -35.33 -18.48 22.17
CA ALA A 72 -36.58 -17.69 22.10
C ALA A 72 -36.45 -16.17 22.47
N SER A 73 -37.24 -15.22 21.91
CA SER A 73 -38.40 -15.33 20.99
C SER A 73 -38.55 -14.12 20.03
N SER A 74 -39.35 -14.29 18.98
CA SER A 74 -39.94 -13.27 18.06
C SER A 74 -41.41 -12.95 18.49
N PRO A 75 -42.24 -12.08 17.86
CA PRO A 75 -42.25 -11.63 16.45
C PRO A 75 -42.72 -10.17 16.13
N ASP A 76 -42.90 -9.88 14.82
CA ASP A 76 -43.80 -8.88 14.19
C ASP A 76 -43.60 -7.37 14.49
N GLN A 77 -43.90 -6.40 13.60
CA GLN A 77 -44.43 -6.35 12.21
C GLN A 77 -44.02 -4.99 11.58
N SER A 78 -44.25 -4.58 10.31
CA SER A 78 -44.97 -5.11 9.13
C SER A 78 -44.37 -4.51 7.83
N VAL A 79 -45.05 -4.58 6.67
CA VAL A 79 -44.59 -4.07 5.36
C VAL A 79 -45.60 -3.13 4.68
N VAL A 80 -45.14 -1.96 4.19
CA VAL A 80 -45.73 -1.08 3.15
C VAL A 80 -44.54 -0.25 2.61
N GLU A 81 -44.04 -0.28 1.36
CA GLU A 81 -44.59 -0.42 -0.01
C GLU A 81 -45.38 0.79 -0.53
N SER A 82 -44.71 1.67 -1.29
CA SER A 82 -45.35 2.58 -2.24
C SER A 82 -44.36 3.06 -3.30
N ALA A 83 -44.58 2.64 -4.54
CA ALA A 83 -43.86 3.16 -5.72
C ALA A 83 -44.79 4.05 -6.56
N LYS A 84 -44.25 5.14 -7.12
CA LYS A 84 -44.75 5.77 -8.35
C LYS A 84 -43.77 6.79 -8.96
N GLU A 85 -43.48 6.55 -10.23
CA GLU A 85 -42.84 7.41 -11.24
C GLU A 85 -43.76 8.57 -11.71
N PRO A 86 -43.41 9.35 -12.76
CA PRO A 86 -42.13 10.04 -13.06
C PRO A 86 -42.32 11.51 -13.53
N VAL A 87 -41.33 12.40 -13.39
CA VAL A 87 -41.32 13.71 -14.10
C VAL A 87 -39.90 14.18 -14.48
N SER A 88 -39.62 14.21 -15.78
CA SER A 88 -38.67 15.12 -16.47
C SER A 88 -39.49 16.31 -17.04
N PRO A 89 -38.93 17.46 -17.54
CA PRO A 89 -37.60 17.72 -18.14
C PRO A 89 -37.04 19.11 -17.61
N PRO A 90 -36.18 19.92 -18.31
CA PRO A 90 -35.52 19.76 -19.60
C PRO A 90 -34.00 19.99 -19.67
N ILE A 91 -33.46 19.66 -20.84
CA ILE A 91 -32.06 19.72 -21.22
C ILE A 91 -31.73 21.09 -21.79
N ALA A 92 -30.63 21.71 -21.36
CA ALA A 92 -30.05 22.90 -22.01
C ALA A 92 -28.76 22.49 -22.75
N SER A 93 -28.80 22.50 -24.08
CA SER A 93 -27.69 22.07 -24.93
C SER A 93 -26.51 23.05 -24.85
N VAL A 94 -25.35 22.56 -24.40
CA VAL A 94 -24.05 23.19 -24.66
C VAL A 94 -23.34 22.33 -25.69
N ALA A 95 -23.16 22.86 -26.90
CA ALA A 95 -22.37 22.19 -27.93
C ALA A 95 -20.89 22.23 -27.54
N ILE A 96 -20.27 21.05 -27.36
CA ILE A 96 -18.82 20.91 -27.32
C ILE A 96 -18.39 20.42 -28.70
N ASP A 97 -17.75 21.31 -29.44
CA ASP A 97 -17.33 21.08 -30.82
C ASP A 97 -16.33 19.92 -30.87
N THR A 98 -16.62 18.92 -31.70
CA THR A 98 -15.90 17.64 -31.72
C THR A 98 -15.25 17.45 -33.10
N PRO A 99 -13.90 17.60 -33.20
CA PRO A 99 -13.18 17.27 -34.42
C PRO A 99 -13.06 15.75 -34.58
N GLU A 100 -14.13 15.14 -35.09
CA GLU A 100 -14.18 13.73 -35.48
C GLU A 100 -13.37 13.50 -36.78
N THR A 101 -12.25 12.78 -36.71
CA THR A 101 -11.63 12.08 -37.85
C THR A 101 -10.66 11.01 -37.31
N GLY A 102 -11.01 9.74 -37.44
CA GLY A 102 -10.16 8.60 -37.03
C GLY A 102 -10.98 7.32 -36.80
N GLU A 103 -10.89 6.38 -37.74
CA GLU A 103 -11.76 5.19 -37.79
C GLU A 103 -11.43 4.12 -36.73
N PRO A 104 -12.40 3.24 -36.38
CA PRO A 104 -12.23 2.21 -35.35
C PRO A 104 -11.49 0.95 -35.83
N ASN A 105 -11.30 0.01 -34.89
CA ASN A 105 -10.77 -1.35 -35.06
C ASN A 105 -9.26 -1.48 -35.35
N SER A 106 -8.48 -1.48 -34.27
CA SER A 106 -7.53 -2.56 -33.99
C SER A 106 -7.29 -2.68 -32.49
N GLU A 107 -7.67 -3.81 -31.89
CA GLU A 107 -7.36 -4.14 -30.48
C GLU A 107 -5.89 -4.59 -30.33
N THR A 108 -4.97 -3.74 -30.78
CA THR A 108 -3.55 -3.83 -30.44
C THR A 108 -3.26 -2.69 -29.49
N HIS A 109 -3.21 -2.98 -28.19
CA HIS A 109 -2.90 -1.96 -27.19
C HIS A 109 -1.58 -1.25 -27.55
N PRO A 110 -1.55 0.09 -27.63
CA PRO A 110 -0.33 0.80 -28.00
C PRO A 110 0.79 0.51 -27.00
N PRO A 111 2.07 0.47 -27.41
CA PRO A 111 3.18 0.19 -26.51
C PRO A 111 3.14 1.10 -25.28
N ILE A 112 3.57 0.57 -24.12
CA ILE A 112 3.55 1.32 -22.86
C ILE A 112 4.42 2.58 -23.04
N SER A 113 3.77 3.74 -23.00
CA SER A 113 4.39 5.05 -23.17
C SER A 113 4.33 5.83 -21.86
N ASP A 114 5.30 6.72 -21.63
CA ASP A 114 5.35 7.53 -20.40
C ASP A 114 4.04 8.29 -20.15
N ALA A 115 3.40 8.79 -21.21
CA ALA A 115 2.09 9.43 -21.13
C ALA A 115 0.96 8.47 -20.67
N ARG A 116 0.97 7.19 -21.11
CA ARG A 116 0.02 6.16 -20.63
C ARG A 116 0.28 5.84 -19.16
N VAL A 117 1.55 5.66 -18.78
CA VAL A 117 1.97 5.36 -17.41
C VAL A 117 1.66 6.50 -16.43
N ALA A 118 1.95 7.74 -16.82
CA ALA A 118 1.64 8.95 -16.06
C ALA A 118 0.13 9.11 -15.83
N ARG A 119 -0.68 9.05 -16.90
CA ARG A 119 -2.14 9.19 -16.84
C ARG A 119 -2.81 8.20 -15.87
N VAL A 120 -2.21 7.03 -15.68
CA VAL A 120 -2.72 5.93 -14.86
C VAL A 120 -2.19 5.98 -13.42
N LEU A 121 -0.90 6.27 -13.22
CA LEU A 121 -0.26 6.22 -11.90
C LEU A 121 -0.24 7.56 -11.16
N ASP A 122 -0.36 8.70 -11.85
CA ASP A 122 -0.37 10.01 -11.19
C ASP A 122 -1.65 10.31 -10.39
N PRO A 123 -2.87 9.86 -10.79
CA PRO A 123 -4.05 9.93 -9.92
C PRO A 123 -3.84 9.16 -8.60
N ILE A 124 -3.33 7.92 -8.67
CA ILE A 124 -3.01 7.11 -7.48
C ILE A 124 -1.94 7.80 -6.62
N THR A 125 -0.97 8.47 -7.26
CA THR A 125 0.06 9.28 -6.60
C THR A 125 -0.51 10.54 -5.93
N HIS A 126 -1.62 11.09 -6.43
CA HIS A 126 -2.33 12.20 -5.81
C HIS A 126 -3.09 11.74 -4.56
N GLU A 127 -3.90 10.67 -4.68
CA GLU A 127 -4.67 10.12 -3.57
C GLU A 127 -3.81 9.60 -2.41
N LEU A 128 -2.63 9.04 -2.71
CA LEU A 128 -1.65 8.67 -1.69
C LEU A 128 -0.97 9.87 -1.01
N ARG A 129 -0.97 11.06 -1.65
CA ARG A 129 -0.45 12.30 -1.04
C ARG A 129 -1.50 13.00 -0.18
N THR A 130 -2.74 13.12 -0.65
CA THR A 130 -3.85 13.62 0.17
C THR A 130 -4.08 12.70 1.37
N GLY A 131 -4.03 11.37 1.15
CA GLY A 131 -4.31 10.36 2.17
C GLY A 131 -5.80 10.26 2.52
N GLU A 132 -6.65 10.80 1.66
CA GLU A 132 -8.10 10.88 1.82
C GLU A 132 -8.79 9.58 1.36
N ALA A 133 -8.27 8.95 0.30
CA ALA A 133 -8.77 7.66 -0.19
C ALA A 133 -8.46 6.49 0.78
N PRO A 134 -9.45 5.61 1.06
CA PRO A 134 -9.23 4.38 1.82
C PRO A 134 -8.48 3.31 1.00
N ALA A 135 -7.97 2.28 1.68
CA ALA A 135 -7.08 1.31 1.07
C ALA A 135 -7.78 0.34 0.09
N ASP A 136 -9.09 0.11 0.25
CA ASP A 136 -9.92 -0.64 -0.71
C ASP A 136 -10.09 0.12 -2.04
N VAL A 137 -10.46 1.40 -2.01
CA VAL A 137 -10.52 2.26 -3.21
C VAL A 137 -9.16 2.38 -3.91
N LEU A 138 -8.07 2.52 -3.15
CA LEU A 138 -6.72 2.52 -3.70
C LEU A 138 -6.31 1.16 -4.29
N ALA A 139 -6.83 0.04 -3.77
CA ALA A 139 -6.63 -1.28 -4.37
C ALA A 139 -7.40 -1.42 -5.69
N GLU A 140 -8.60 -0.85 -5.81
CA GLU A 140 -9.38 -0.86 -7.04
C GLU A 140 -8.70 -0.04 -8.14
N TYR A 141 -8.28 1.19 -7.84
CA TYR A 141 -7.53 2.02 -8.80
C TYR A 141 -6.20 1.37 -9.21
N LEU A 142 -5.46 0.75 -8.28
CA LEU A 142 -4.22 0.04 -8.62
C LEU A 142 -4.47 -1.25 -9.41
N GLN A 143 -5.63 -1.91 -9.23
CA GLN A 143 -6.01 -3.09 -10.01
C GLN A 143 -6.31 -2.67 -11.46
N ALA A 144 -7.19 -1.68 -11.65
CA ALA A 144 -7.48 -1.11 -12.97
C ALA A 144 -6.23 -0.58 -13.66
N ALA A 145 -5.30 0.03 -12.91
CA ALA A 145 -4.00 0.45 -13.41
C ALA A 145 -3.13 -0.73 -13.87
N LYS A 146 -3.06 -1.82 -13.10
CA LYS A 146 -2.31 -3.03 -13.48
C LYS A 146 -2.89 -3.65 -14.75
N ASP A 147 -4.21 -3.84 -14.79
CA ASP A 147 -4.91 -4.55 -15.86
C ASP A 147 -4.87 -3.75 -17.18
N TYR A 148 -4.91 -2.41 -17.09
CA TYR A 148 -4.73 -1.50 -18.23
C TYR A 148 -3.26 -1.29 -18.63
N LEU A 149 -2.26 -1.59 -17.80
CA LEU A 149 -0.84 -1.48 -18.17
C LEU A 149 -0.26 -2.81 -18.68
N PHE A 150 -0.71 -3.95 -18.16
CA PHE A 150 -0.12 -5.28 -18.40
C PHE A 150 -1.10 -6.27 -19.01
N SER A 151 -1.93 -5.82 -19.95
CA SER A 151 -2.86 -6.67 -20.71
C SER A 151 -2.13 -7.78 -21.49
N ASP A 152 -0.86 -7.55 -21.87
CA ASP A 152 0.10 -8.55 -22.32
C ASP A 152 1.16 -8.82 -21.22
N GLU A 153 1.16 -10.02 -20.63
CA GLU A 153 1.89 -10.33 -19.38
C GLU A 153 3.44 -10.30 -19.45
N THR A 154 4.04 -10.19 -20.63
CA THR A 154 5.45 -10.60 -20.82
C THR A 154 6.49 -9.53 -20.47
N ALA A 155 6.25 -8.25 -20.81
CA ALA A 155 7.30 -7.23 -20.84
C ALA A 155 7.84 -6.79 -19.45
N PHE A 156 6.97 -6.70 -18.43
CA PHE A 156 7.30 -6.02 -17.16
C PHE A 156 6.97 -6.83 -15.90
N ASN A 157 7.18 -8.15 -15.95
CA ASN A 157 6.93 -9.10 -14.85
C ASN A 157 7.39 -8.64 -13.45
N LYS A 158 8.52 -7.92 -13.34
CA LYS A 158 9.00 -7.37 -12.06
C LYS A 158 8.09 -6.26 -11.50
N VAL A 159 7.57 -5.39 -12.36
CA VAL A 159 6.67 -4.28 -11.96
C VAL A 159 5.28 -4.82 -11.65
N ALA A 160 4.76 -5.72 -12.48
CA ALA A 160 3.47 -6.39 -12.22
C ALA A 160 3.46 -7.13 -10.87
N SER A 161 4.56 -7.83 -10.54
CA SER A 161 4.72 -8.53 -9.25
C SER A 161 4.83 -7.58 -8.05
N ASP A 162 5.53 -6.45 -8.16
CA ASP A 162 5.60 -5.46 -7.08
C ASP A 162 4.26 -4.69 -6.91
N MET A 163 3.51 -4.48 -7.99
CA MET A 163 2.12 -4.03 -7.93
C MET A 163 1.24 -5.07 -7.21
N ASP A 164 1.38 -6.37 -7.47
CA ASP A 164 0.65 -7.42 -6.74
C ASP A 164 0.97 -7.46 -5.25
N VAL A 165 2.21 -7.13 -4.84
CA VAL A 165 2.59 -6.99 -3.43
C VAL A 165 1.85 -5.82 -2.78
N VAL A 166 1.76 -4.67 -3.46
CA VAL A 166 1.02 -3.51 -2.96
C VAL A 166 -0.50 -3.77 -2.98
N LEU A 167 -1.05 -4.41 -4.02
CA LEU A 167 -2.45 -4.82 -4.08
C LEU A 167 -2.83 -5.76 -2.94
N LYS A 168 -1.98 -6.72 -2.59
CA LYS A 168 -2.19 -7.61 -1.43
C LYS A 168 -2.17 -6.84 -0.11
N PHE A 169 -1.24 -5.91 0.06
CA PHE A 169 -1.16 -5.04 1.24
C PHE A 169 -2.41 -4.15 1.39
N LEU A 170 -2.87 -3.53 0.31
CA LEU A 170 -4.05 -2.67 0.29
C LEU A 170 -5.34 -3.48 0.55
N LYS A 171 -5.53 -4.60 -0.15
CA LYS A 171 -6.68 -5.51 0.06
C LYS A 171 -6.70 -6.10 1.48
N ALA A 172 -5.55 -6.37 2.09
CA ALA A 172 -5.45 -6.81 3.49
C ALA A 172 -5.70 -5.71 4.54
N ARG A 173 -5.79 -4.43 4.11
CA ARG A 173 -6.17 -3.29 4.97
C ARG A 173 -7.64 -2.92 4.87
N GLU A 174 -8.32 -3.26 3.77
CA GLU A 174 -9.72 -2.91 3.51
C GLU A 174 -9.98 -1.42 3.79
N LYS A 175 -10.85 -1.11 4.76
CA LYS A 175 -11.28 0.25 5.12
C LYS A 175 -10.32 0.99 6.06
N ARG A 176 -9.12 0.44 6.35
CA ARG A 176 -8.16 1.04 7.28
C ARG A 176 -7.30 2.10 6.60
N THR A 177 -7.36 3.33 7.12
CA THR A 177 -6.53 4.47 6.69
C THR A 177 -5.03 4.12 6.64
N ILE A 178 -4.38 4.45 5.54
CA ILE A 178 -2.97 4.12 5.30
C ILE A 178 -2.09 5.12 6.09
N ARG A 179 -1.15 4.59 6.87
CA ARG A 179 -0.24 5.39 7.70
C ARG A 179 0.75 6.16 6.81
N PRO A 180 1.24 7.34 7.21
CA PRO A 180 2.13 8.17 6.38
C PRO A 180 3.36 7.39 5.84
N GLU A 181 4.02 6.61 6.70
CA GLU A 181 5.20 5.82 6.37
C GLU A 181 4.93 4.68 5.36
N GLU A 182 3.71 4.13 5.36
CA GLU A 182 3.26 3.15 4.37
C GLU A 182 2.95 3.84 3.03
N ARG A 183 2.30 5.02 3.07
CA ARG A 183 2.02 5.84 1.88
C ARG A 183 3.32 6.26 1.19
N ASP A 184 4.33 6.70 1.93
CA ASP A 184 5.65 7.05 1.38
C ASP A 184 6.39 5.83 0.79
N ASN A 185 6.19 4.62 1.35
CA ASN A 185 6.71 3.39 0.75
C ASN A 185 6.07 3.14 -0.62
N ILE A 186 4.73 3.20 -0.71
CA ILE A 186 3.99 2.98 -1.95
C ILE A 186 4.31 4.06 -3.00
N LEU A 187 4.32 5.33 -2.61
CA LEU A 187 4.73 6.45 -3.48
C LEU A 187 6.16 6.26 -4.02
N THR A 188 7.06 5.69 -3.21
CA THR A 188 8.43 5.38 -3.64
C THR A 188 8.50 4.17 -4.58
N ARG A 189 7.61 3.18 -4.45
CA ARG A 189 7.45 2.11 -5.44
C ARG A 189 6.86 2.64 -6.75
N ILE A 190 5.80 3.44 -6.71
CA ILE A 190 5.19 4.05 -7.90
C ILE A 190 6.20 4.85 -8.71
N ARG A 191 7.07 5.66 -8.07
CA ARG A 191 8.17 6.35 -8.78
C ARG A 191 9.13 5.40 -9.49
N ARG A 192 9.43 4.24 -8.90
CA ARG A 192 10.27 3.19 -9.54
C ARG A 192 9.52 2.50 -10.67
N TRP A 193 8.22 2.26 -10.53
CA TRP A 193 7.37 1.71 -11.59
C TRP A 193 7.31 2.66 -12.79
N LYS A 194 7.07 3.97 -12.58
CA LYS A 194 7.12 4.96 -13.66
C LYS A 194 8.45 4.91 -14.40
N ALA A 195 9.58 4.98 -13.68
CA ALA A 195 10.90 4.89 -14.29
C ALA A 195 11.12 3.58 -15.08
N ALA A 196 10.70 2.44 -14.54
CA ALA A 196 10.88 1.13 -15.17
C ALA A 196 9.91 0.82 -16.33
N LEU A 197 8.81 1.57 -16.46
CA LEU A 197 7.82 1.43 -17.54
C LEU A 197 7.98 2.47 -18.66
N SER A 198 8.75 3.52 -18.41
CA SER A 198 9.10 4.57 -19.39
C SER A 198 10.52 4.41 -19.92
N THR A 199 11.04 3.17 -19.96
CA THR A 199 12.35 2.77 -20.51
C THR A 199 12.18 1.86 -21.72
#